data_AF-A0A2V8T561-F1
#
_entry.id   AF-A0A2V8T561-F1
#
_cell.length_a   1.000
_cell.length_b   1.000
_cell.length_c   1.000
_cell.angle_alpha   90.00
_cell.angle_beta   90.00
_cell.angle_gamma   90.00
#
_symmetry.space_group_name_H-M   'P 1'
#
loop_
_entity.id
_entity.type
_entity.pdbx_description
1 polymer ?
#
loop_
_entity_poly.entity_id
_entity_poly.type
_entity_poly.pdbx_seq_one_letter_code
_entity_poly.pdbx_strand_id
1 'polypeptide(L)'
;MRRRIWSLSLLVLLASGQLNLSASSDSLAAARQEPRVTEARLNGKKLVVFGENFSEGAIIIIDGEPAKTRNDTDNPSGVLIAKKAGKSISPGKMVKIAVLNKTGAMSLTFNFFSGLILTLEDAGKTITLKVGDRFQVLLKKEGFEWTLDSPDPTIIKRLADDPMFPGIQGLFQATRAGTTGLSARGELPCHKSTPPCLAPTLGFQVTLVIE
;
A
#
# COMPACT_ATOMS: atom_id res chain seq x y z
N MET A 1 -31.99 83.36 -26.29
CA MET A 1 -30.70 84.03 -26.59
C MET A 1 -29.57 83.10 -26.16
N ARG A 2 -28.86 82.51 -27.12
CA ARG A 2 -27.44 82.79 -27.44
C ARG A 2 -26.50 82.56 -26.24
N ARG A 3 -25.77 81.44 -26.24
CA ARG A 3 -24.33 81.33 -26.65
C ARG A 3 -23.54 80.95 -25.36
N ARG A 4 -22.46 80.19 -25.34
CA ARG A 4 -21.47 79.79 -26.34
C ARG A 4 -20.69 78.62 -25.76
N ILE A 5 -20.34 77.70 -26.64
CA ILE A 5 -19.45 76.56 -26.45
C ILE A 5 -18.02 77.08 -26.24
N TRP A 6 -17.31 76.56 -25.24
CA TRP A 6 -15.84 76.62 -25.16
C TRP A 6 -15.32 75.19 -25.08
N SER A 7 -14.73 74.74 -26.20
CA SER A 7 -13.97 73.49 -26.29
C SER A 7 -12.70 73.62 -25.48
N LEU A 8 -12.55 72.82 -24.44
CA LEU A 8 -11.25 72.48 -23.88
C LEU A 8 -10.81 71.15 -24.49
N SER A 9 -9.87 71.23 -25.44
CA SER A 9 -9.12 70.08 -25.92
C SER A 9 -8.16 69.62 -24.82
N LEU A 10 -8.54 68.57 -24.10
CA LEU A 10 -7.69 67.90 -23.13
C LEU A 10 -6.83 66.87 -23.88
N LEU A 11 -5.55 67.20 -24.10
CA LEU A 11 -4.56 66.31 -24.69
C LEU A 11 -4.11 65.30 -23.63
N VAL A 12 -4.62 64.07 -23.69
CA VAL A 12 -4.21 62.97 -22.79
C VAL A 12 -2.98 62.29 -23.40
N LEU A 13 -1.80 62.46 -22.79
CA LEU A 13 -0.62 61.66 -23.08
C LEU A 13 -0.79 60.26 -22.44
N LEU A 14 -1.09 59.26 -23.26
CA LEU A 14 -1.04 57.85 -22.88
C LEU A 14 0.43 57.38 -22.95
N ALA A 15 1.11 57.34 -21.80
CA ALA A 15 2.38 56.65 -21.66
C ALA A 15 2.11 55.14 -21.61
N SER A 16 2.35 54.46 -22.73
CA SER A 16 2.25 53.01 -22.88
C SER A 16 3.40 52.31 -22.14
N GLY A 17 3.27 52.14 -20.82
CA GLY A 17 4.15 51.26 -20.06
C GLY A 17 3.86 49.80 -20.41
N GLN A 18 4.69 49.19 -21.25
CA GLN A 18 4.63 47.76 -21.52
C GLN A 18 5.09 46.98 -20.28
N LEU A 19 4.14 46.57 -19.45
CA LEU A 19 4.37 45.60 -18.40
C LEU A 19 4.57 44.22 -19.04
N ASN A 20 5.82 43.79 -19.17
CA ASN A 20 6.16 42.41 -19.49
C ASN A 20 5.86 41.52 -18.27
N LEU A 21 4.59 41.10 -18.14
CA LEU A 21 4.20 40.02 -17.25
C LEU A 21 4.69 38.69 -17.84
N SER A 22 5.91 38.29 -17.49
CA SER A 22 6.40 36.93 -17.68
C SER A 22 5.71 36.03 -16.65
N ALA A 23 4.48 35.60 -16.93
CA ALA A 23 3.80 34.59 -16.14
C ALA A 23 4.56 33.26 -16.30
N SER A 24 5.37 32.91 -15.30
CA SER A 24 6.11 31.66 -15.22
C SER A 24 5.13 30.48 -15.12
N SER A 25 4.86 29.83 -16.25
CA SER A 25 4.00 28.65 -16.40
C SER A 25 4.55 27.38 -15.74
N ASP A 26 5.78 27.41 -15.22
CA ASP A 26 6.44 26.23 -14.64
C ASP A 26 5.85 25.78 -13.29
N SER A 27 5.05 26.61 -12.61
CA SER A 27 4.42 26.23 -11.33
C SER A 27 3.10 25.47 -11.47
N LEU A 28 2.59 25.27 -12.69
CA LEU A 28 1.35 24.51 -12.94
C LEU A 28 1.58 23.06 -13.40
N ALA A 29 2.82 22.68 -13.75
CA ALA A 29 3.15 21.30 -14.15
C ALA A 29 3.54 20.38 -12.97
N ALA A 30 3.83 20.94 -11.79
CA ALA A 30 3.81 20.20 -10.53
C ALA A 30 2.36 19.80 -10.11
N ALA A 31 1.38 20.06 -10.98
CA ALA A 31 0.01 19.62 -10.84
C ALA A 31 -0.08 18.09 -10.65
N ARG A 32 -0.57 17.73 -9.46
CA ARG A 32 -1.38 16.53 -9.19
C ARG A 32 -0.72 15.21 -9.57
N GLN A 33 0.55 15.00 -9.23
CA GLN A 33 1.02 13.62 -9.14
C GLN A 33 0.19 12.89 -8.09
N GLU A 34 -0.54 11.86 -8.53
CA GLU A 34 -1.35 11.03 -7.65
C GLU A 34 -0.43 10.27 -6.71
N PRO A 35 -0.68 10.29 -5.39
CA PRO A 35 0.10 9.50 -4.46
C PRO A 35 -0.12 8.02 -4.75
N ARG A 36 0.92 7.21 -4.64
CA ARG A 36 0.84 5.75 -4.85
C ARG A 36 1.40 5.03 -3.64
N VAL A 37 0.59 4.18 -3.02
CA VAL A 37 1.04 3.30 -1.93
C VAL A 37 1.62 2.02 -2.51
N THR A 38 2.84 1.68 -2.11
CA THR A 38 3.53 0.45 -2.55
C THR A 38 3.60 -0.58 -1.45
N GLU A 39 3.66 -0.15 -0.18
CA GLU A 39 3.75 -1.05 0.97
C GLU A 39 3.23 -0.37 2.25
N ALA A 40 2.78 -1.17 3.21
CA ALA A 40 2.48 -0.73 4.58
C ALA A 40 3.00 -1.73 5.60
N ARG A 41 3.47 -1.24 6.75
CA ARG A 41 3.98 -2.06 7.86
C ARG A 41 3.53 -1.52 9.21
N LEU A 42 3.29 -2.42 10.15
CA LEU A 42 3.14 -2.08 11.56
C LEU A 42 4.50 -2.14 12.28
N ASN A 43 4.79 -1.11 13.07
CA ASN A 43 5.92 -1.09 14.00
C ASN A 43 5.39 -0.70 15.39
N GLY A 44 4.91 -1.71 16.13
CA GLY A 44 4.19 -1.54 17.38
C GLY A 44 2.93 -0.69 17.19
N LYS A 45 2.92 0.50 17.81
CA LYS A 45 1.77 1.45 17.74
C LYS A 45 1.75 2.27 16.45
N LYS A 46 2.81 2.21 15.64
CA LYS A 46 2.98 3.00 14.43
C LYS A 46 2.53 2.22 13.21
N LEU A 47 1.84 2.89 12.30
CA LEU A 47 1.70 2.46 10.91
C LEU A 47 2.69 3.25 10.06
N VAL A 48 3.50 2.54 9.27
CA VAL A 48 4.45 3.13 8.32
C VAL A 48 3.98 2.76 6.92
N VAL A 49 3.76 3.76 6.07
CA VAL A 49 3.30 3.59 4.69
C VAL A 49 4.39 4.08 3.75
N PHE A 50 4.76 3.23 2.80
CA PHE A 50 5.76 3.48 1.78
C PHE A 50 5.07 3.70 0.43
N GLY A 51 5.65 4.56 -0.41
CA GLY A 51 5.07 4.89 -1.69
C GLY A 51 5.81 5.97 -2.45
N GLU A 52 5.07 6.62 -3.33
CA GLU A 52 5.56 7.63 -4.27
C GLU A 52 4.63 8.85 -4.24
N ASN A 53 5.20 10.03 -4.50
CA ASN A 53 4.48 11.30 -4.67
C ASN A 53 3.68 11.73 -3.42
N PHE A 54 4.17 11.44 -2.22
CA PHE A 54 3.59 11.97 -1.00
C PHE A 54 3.98 13.43 -0.82
N SER A 55 2.98 14.30 -0.70
CA SER A 55 3.19 15.71 -0.40
C SER A 55 3.46 15.93 1.09
N GLU A 56 4.06 17.08 1.41
CA GLU A 56 4.18 17.52 2.80
C GLU A 56 2.80 17.67 3.45
N GLY A 57 2.62 17.03 4.60
CA GLY A 57 1.35 17.06 5.33
C GLY A 57 0.29 16.10 4.78
N ALA A 58 0.65 15.17 3.89
CA ALA A 58 -0.24 14.12 3.43
C ALA A 58 -0.74 13.24 4.59
N ILE A 59 -1.99 12.79 4.50
CA ILE A 59 -2.72 12.05 5.53
C ILE A 59 -2.93 10.61 5.07
N ILE A 60 -2.80 9.64 6.00
CA ILE A 60 -3.18 8.24 5.73
C ILE A 60 -4.67 8.08 6.07
N ILE A 61 -5.43 7.47 5.17
CA ILE A 61 -6.83 7.07 5.37
C ILE A 61 -6.86 5.56 5.64
N ILE A 62 -7.52 5.11 6.72
CA ILE A 62 -7.59 3.71 7.15
C ILE A 62 -9.06 3.33 7.27
N ASP A 63 -9.54 2.41 6.43
CA ASP A 63 -10.96 2.04 6.34
C ASP A 63 -11.90 3.26 6.19
N GLY A 64 -11.42 4.31 5.51
CA GLY A 64 -12.15 5.59 5.33
C GLY A 64 -11.88 6.64 6.41
N GLU A 65 -11.25 6.28 7.52
CA GLU A 65 -10.98 7.18 8.63
C GLU A 65 -9.60 7.86 8.54
N PRO A 66 -9.49 9.18 8.68
CA PRO A 66 -8.21 9.88 8.59
C PRO A 66 -7.34 9.65 9.83
N ALA A 67 -6.06 9.32 9.61
CA ALA A 67 -5.06 9.14 10.64
C ALA A 67 -4.01 10.25 10.59
N LYS A 68 -3.69 10.86 11.74
CA LYS A 68 -2.63 11.86 11.83
C LYS A 68 -1.27 11.26 11.50
N THR A 69 -0.59 11.89 10.54
CA THR A 69 0.68 11.46 9.96
C THR A 69 1.77 12.51 10.12
N ARG A 70 3.00 12.07 9.83
CA ARG A 70 4.12 12.94 9.49
C ARG A 70 4.91 12.25 8.39
N ASN A 71 5.43 13.01 7.44
CA ASN A 71 6.43 12.54 6.50
C ASN A 71 7.70 12.11 7.27
N ASP A 72 8.41 11.13 6.73
CA ASP A 72 9.74 10.78 7.23
C ASP A 72 10.75 11.90 6.92
N THR A 73 11.77 12.08 7.75
CA THR A 73 12.76 13.16 7.55
C THR A 73 13.75 12.84 6.44
N ASP A 74 14.05 11.57 6.24
CA ASP A 74 15.08 11.13 5.31
C ASP A 74 14.46 10.82 3.94
N ASN A 75 13.18 10.42 3.91
CA ASN A 75 12.41 10.22 2.69
C ASN A 75 11.00 10.85 2.78
N PRO A 76 10.88 12.20 2.73
CA PRO A 76 9.62 12.88 2.95
C PRO A 76 8.57 12.61 1.87
N SER A 77 8.98 12.36 0.63
CA SER A 77 8.05 12.10 -0.49
C SER A 77 7.66 10.64 -0.64
N GLY A 78 8.30 9.72 0.07
CA GLY A 78 8.08 8.28 -0.08
C GLY A 78 7.66 7.55 1.19
N VAL A 79 7.74 8.18 2.37
CA VAL A 79 7.36 7.52 3.63
C VAL A 79 6.48 8.40 4.51
N LEU A 80 5.35 7.85 4.93
CA LEU A 80 4.44 8.45 5.91
C LEU A 80 4.38 7.60 7.18
N ILE A 81 4.41 8.27 8.33
CA ILE A 81 4.38 7.63 9.65
C ILE A 81 3.15 8.12 10.43
N ALA A 82 2.19 7.24 10.67
CA ALA A 82 1.07 7.47 11.58
C ALA A 82 1.37 6.86 12.96
N LYS A 83 1.86 7.69 13.89
CA LYS A 83 2.46 7.24 15.16
C LYS A 83 1.55 6.41 16.10
N LYS A 84 0.23 6.53 15.95
CA LYS A 84 -0.77 5.86 16.82
C LYS A 84 -1.77 4.98 16.07
N ALA A 85 -1.74 4.98 14.74
CA ALA A 85 -2.70 4.26 13.91
C ALA A 85 -2.61 2.74 14.08
N GLY A 86 -1.45 2.20 14.46
CA GLY A 86 -1.33 0.77 14.74
C GLY A 86 -2.20 0.29 15.91
N LYS A 87 -2.64 1.19 16.81
CA LYS A 87 -3.54 0.83 17.91
C LYS A 87 -4.99 0.61 17.47
N SER A 88 -5.42 1.27 16.40
CA SER A 88 -6.80 1.17 15.88
C SER A 88 -6.97 0.04 14.88
N ILE A 89 -5.87 -0.56 14.42
CA ILE A 89 -5.88 -1.72 13.53
C ILE A 89 -5.77 -2.97 14.40
N SER A 90 -6.87 -3.72 14.54
CA SER A 90 -6.85 -5.02 15.21
C SER A 90 -5.86 -5.96 14.52
N PRO A 91 -5.04 -6.73 15.25
CA PRO A 91 -4.18 -7.76 14.67
C PRO A 91 -5.00 -8.77 13.84
N GLY A 92 -4.42 -9.26 12.75
CA GLY A 92 -5.09 -10.25 11.88
C GLY A 92 -6.28 -9.70 11.08
N LYS A 93 -6.43 -8.39 10.98
CA LYS A 93 -7.49 -7.73 10.22
C LYS A 93 -6.98 -7.29 8.85
N MET A 94 -7.85 -7.38 7.86
CA MET A 94 -7.69 -6.70 6.57
C MET A 94 -8.17 -5.26 6.71
N VAL A 95 -7.36 -4.30 6.30
CA VAL A 95 -7.73 -2.88 6.27
C VAL A 95 -7.39 -2.25 4.93
N LYS A 96 -8.19 -1.25 4.54
CA LYS A 96 -7.98 -0.45 3.34
C LYS A 96 -7.18 0.80 3.69
N ILE A 97 -6.01 0.94 3.09
CA ILE A 97 -5.13 2.10 3.26
C ILE A 97 -5.18 2.95 2.00
N ALA A 98 -5.30 4.26 2.15
CA ALA A 98 -5.06 5.22 1.08
C ALA A 98 -4.27 6.42 1.62
N VAL A 99 -3.70 7.21 0.73
CA VAL A 99 -3.00 8.46 1.06
C VAL A 99 -3.72 9.62 0.40
N LEU A 100 -4.00 10.67 1.18
CA LEU A 100 -4.59 11.93 0.72
C LEU A 100 -3.53 13.04 0.83
N ASN A 101 -3.13 13.58 -0.31
CA ASN A 101 -2.21 14.72 -0.39
C ASN A 101 -2.93 16.03 -0.02
N LYS A 102 -2.15 17.06 0.38
CA LYS A 102 -2.69 18.39 0.72
C LYS A 102 -3.40 19.07 -0.46
N THR A 103 -3.04 18.68 -1.69
CA THR A 103 -3.68 19.13 -2.94
C THR A 103 -5.09 18.55 -3.15
N GLY A 104 -5.50 17.58 -2.33
CA GLY A 104 -6.74 16.82 -2.49
C GLY A 104 -6.59 15.56 -3.35
N ALA A 105 -5.42 15.31 -3.95
CA ALA A 105 -5.16 14.08 -4.69
C ALA A 105 -5.14 12.87 -3.75
N MET A 106 -5.85 11.80 -4.11
CA MET A 106 -5.98 10.58 -3.31
C MET A 106 -5.40 9.38 -4.05
N SER A 107 -4.74 8.48 -3.34
CA SER A 107 -4.20 7.26 -3.92
C SER A 107 -5.32 6.24 -4.18
N LEU A 108 -5.01 5.24 -5.01
CA LEU A 108 -5.78 4.00 -5.00
C LEU A 108 -5.75 3.36 -3.60
N THR A 109 -6.78 2.57 -3.31
CA THR A 109 -6.83 1.79 -2.08
C THR A 109 -5.80 0.65 -2.14
N PHE A 110 -4.94 0.61 -1.12
CA PHE A 110 -3.99 -0.45 -0.84
C PHE A 110 -4.53 -1.30 0.30
N ASN A 111 -4.77 -2.58 0.04
CA ASN A 111 -5.23 -3.47 1.09
C ASN A 111 -4.03 -3.99 1.90
N PHE A 112 -4.13 -3.92 3.22
CA PHE A 112 -3.08 -4.27 4.15
C PHE A 112 -3.58 -5.29 5.17
N PHE A 113 -2.80 -6.34 5.39
CA PHE A 113 -3.05 -7.34 6.42
C PHE A 113 -2.18 -7.04 7.65
N SER A 114 -2.81 -6.87 8.81
CA SER A 114 -2.12 -6.52 10.06
C SER A 114 -1.65 -7.73 10.90
N GLY A 115 -1.89 -8.94 10.42
CA GLY A 115 -1.55 -10.17 11.13
C GLY A 115 -0.17 -10.72 10.79
N LEU A 116 0.02 -11.99 11.12
CA LEU A 116 1.25 -12.72 10.81
C LEU A 116 1.33 -13.03 9.32
N ILE A 117 2.46 -12.71 8.69
CA ILE A 117 2.74 -13.10 7.30
C ILE A 117 3.85 -14.13 7.32
N LEU A 118 3.55 -15.34 6.85
CA LEU A 118 4.50 -16.42 6.66
C LEU A 118 5.20 -16.23 5.30
N THR A 119 6.53 -16.22 5.33
CA THR A 119 7.39 -15.99 4.16
C THR A 119 8.38 -17.15 3.99
N LEU A 120 9.20 -17.11 2.93
CA LEU A 120 10.27 -18.09 2.74
C LEU A 120 11.30 -18.08 3.88
N GLU A 121 11.46 -16.96 4.59
CA GLU A 121 12.35 -16.87 5.76
C GLU A 121 11.85 -17.69 6.95
N ASP A 122 10.59 -18.16 6.92
CA ASP A 122 9.97 -18.96 7.97
C ASP A 122 10.03 -20.46 7.70
N ALA A 123 10.65 -20.88 6.61
CA ALA A 123 10.84 -22.29 6.29
C ALA A 123 11.58 -23.02 7.41
N GLY A 124 11.04 -24.17 7.82
CA GLY A 124 11.57 -25.03 8.89
C GLY A 124 11.29 -24.52 10.31
N LYS A 125 10.64 -23.37 10.49
CA LYS A 125 10.31 -22.84 11.82
C LYS A 125 9.06 -23.51 12.40
N THR A 126 8.95 -23.43 13.73
CA THR A 126 7.71 -23.67 14.47
C THR A 126 7.09 -22.34 14.85
N ILE A 127 5.82 -22.13 14.49
CA ILE A 127 5.07 -20.91 14.73
C ILE A 127 3.92 -21.22 15.70
N THR A 128 3.88 -20.50 16.81
CA THR A 128 2.78 -20.59 17.79
C THR A 128 1.69 -19.59 17.44
N LEU A 129 0.45 -20.05 17.39
CA LEU A 129 -0.76 -19.27 17.10
C LEU A 129 -1.82 -19.56 18.17
N LYS A 130 -2.77 -18.66 18.33
CA LYS A 130 -3.97 -18.89 19.14
C LYS A 130 -5.14 -19.33 18.29
N VAL A 131 -6.08 -20.08 18.87
CA VAL A 131 -7.37 -20.30 18.22
C VAL A 131 -8.02 -18.97 17.87
N GLY A 132 -8.41 -18.80 16.61
CA GLY A 132 -8.98 -17.59 16.06
C GLY A 132 -7.98 -16.69 15.33
N ASP A 133 -6.67 -16.87 15.55
CA ASP A 133 -5.64 -16.08 14.87
C ASP A 133 -5.72 -16.26 13.36
N ARG A 134 -5.44 -15.17 12.64
CA ARG A 134 -5.36 -15.14 11.18
C ARG A 134 -3.93 -14.91 10.75
N PHE A 135 -3.54 -15.59 9.68
CA PHE A 135 -2.22 -15.42 9.09
C PHE A 135 -2.28 -15.56 7.58
N GLN A 136 -1.34 -14.91 6.90
CA GLN A 136 -1.22 -14.90 5.45
C GLN A 136 0.02 -15.69 5.05
N VAL A 137 -0.04 -16.36 3.90
CA VAL A 137 1.11 -17.01 3.28
C VAL A 137 1.53 -16.20 2.05
N LEU A 138 2.77 -15.73 2.05
CA LEU A 138 3.36 -14.89 1.01
C LEU A 138 4.75 -15.40 0.64
N LEU A 139 4.78 -16.36 -0.27
CA LEU A 139 5.98 -16.97 -0.82
C LEU A 139 6.35 -16.23 -2.10
N LYS A 140 7.24 -15.25 -1.97
CA LYS A 140 7.76 -14.47 -3.12
C LYS A 140 9.15 -14.94 -3.48
N LYS A 141 9.30 -15.46 -4.70
CA LYS A 141 10.59 -15.67 -5.34
C LYS A 141 10.43 -15.47 -6.84
N GLU A 142 11.35 -14.73 -7.44
CA GLU A 142 11.30 -14.37 -8.85
C GLU A 142 11.23 -15.62 -9.74
N GLY A 143 10.28 -15.64 -10.68
CA GLY A 143 10.09 -16.72 -11.64
C GLY A 143 9.41 -17.98 -11.10
N PHE A 144 9.12 -18.08 -9.79
CA PHE A 144 8.46 -19.24 -9.21
C PHE A 144 6.96 -19.06 -9.05
N GLU A 145 6.20 -20.08 -9.46
CA GLU A 145 4.79 -20.24 -9.16
C GLU A 145 4.62 -21.18 -7.97
N TRP A 146 3.87 -20.75 -6.96
CA TRP A 146 3.72 -21.50 -5.71
C TRP A 146 2.35 -22.16 -5.61
N THR A 147 2.36 -23.46 -5.31
CA THR A 147 1.18 -24.27 -5.01
C THR A 147 1.24 -24.69 -3.55
N LEU A 148 0.20 -24.35 -2.76
CA LEU A 148 0.08 -24.85 -1.39
C LEU A 148 -0.48 -26.26 -1.39
N ASP A 149 0.10 -27.13 -0.56
CA ASP A 149 -0.52 -28.41 -0.26
C ASP A 149 -1.70 -28.17 0.70
N SER A 150 -2.75 -28.99 0.59
CA SER A 150 -3.95 -28.83 1.42
C SER A 150 -3.62 -29.14 2.89
N PRO A 151 -3.67 -28.15 3.80
CA PRO A 151 -3.47 -28.41 5.21
C PRO A 151 -4.70 -29.09 5.83
N ASP A 152 -4.57 -29.61 7.06
CA ASP A 152 -5.71 -30.14 7.81
C ASP A 152 -6.77 -29.04 8.05
N PRO A 153 -7.94 -29.12 7.39
CA PRO A 153 -8.97 -28.09 7.46
C PRO A 153 -9.64 -27.99 8.84
N THR A 154 -9.44 -28.98 9.70
CA THR A 154 -9.99 -29.00 11.05
C THR A 154 -9.18 -28.16 12.04
N ILE A 155 -7.89 -27.94 11.75
CA ILE A 155 -6.96 -27.15 12.58
C ILE A 155 -6.80 -25.74 11.99
N ILE A 156 -6.64 -25.64 10.67
CA ILE A 156 -6.56 -24.35 9.97
C ILE A 156 -7.52 -24.29 8.78
N LYS A 157 -8.32 -23.23 8.69
CA LYS A 157 -9.26 -23.01 7.59
C LYS A 157 -8.74 -21.93 6.65
N ARG A 158 -8.69 -22.24 5.35
CA ARG A 158 -8.47 -21.22 4.31
C ARG A 158 -9.70 -20.32 4.21
N LEU A 159 -9.51 -19.01 4.27
CA LEU A 159 -10.55 -18.02 4.07
C LEU A 159 -10.59 -17.70 2.56
N ALA A 160 -11.55 -18.30 1.84
CA ALA A 160 -11.51 -18.46 0.39
C ALA A 160 -12.02 -17.25 -0.44
N ASP A 161 -12.59 -16.23 0.21
CA ASP A 161 -13.54 -15.34 -0.48
C ASP A 161 -13.19 -13.84 -0.48
N ASP A 162 -12.02 -13.44 0.05
CA ASP A 162 -11.54 -12.06 -0.06
C ASP A 162 -10.57 -11.93 -1.24
N PRO A 163 -10.61 -10.83 -2.03
CA PRO A 163 -9.73 -10.64 -3.18
C PRO A 163 -8.27 -10.78 -2.76
N MET A 164 -7.65 -11.87 -3.17
CA MET A 164 -6.27 -12.19 -2.82
C MET A 164 -5.32 -11.24 -3.56
N PHE A 165 -4.39 -10.62 -2.83
CA PHE A 165 -3.40 -9.73 -3.47
C PHE A 165 -2.49 -10.52 -4.40
N PRO A 166 -1.93 -9.85 -5.43
CA PRO A 166 -0.95 -10.47 -6.30
C PRO A 166 0.18 -11.11 -5.49
N GLY A 167 0.39 -12.41 -5.72
CA GLY A 167 1.44 -13.21 -5.08
C GLY A 167 1.11 -13.81 -3.71
N ILE A 168 -0.09 -13.61 -3.17
CA ILE A 168 -0.54 -14.31 -1.95
C ILE A 168 -0.97 -15.74 -2.31
N GLN A 169 -0.53 -16.73 -1.52
CA GLN A 169 -0.97 -18.11 -1.71
C GLN A 169 -2.22 -18.46 -0.88
N GLY A 170 -2.42 -17.80 0.26
CA GLY A 170 -3.65 -17.95 1.04
C GLY A 170 -3.72 -17.05 2.27
N LEU A 171 -4.96 -16.74 2.69
CA LEU A 171 -5.27 -16.25 4.02
C LEU A 171 -5.91 -17.39 4.81
N PHE A 172 -5.44 -17.61 6.02
CA PHE A 172 -5.83 -18.74 6.87
C PHE A 172 -6.26 -18.24 8.25
N GLN A 173 -7.10 -19.03 8.89
CA GLN A 173 -7.51 -18.86 10.28
C GLN A 173 -7.27 -20.15 11.05
N ALA A 174 -6.66 -20.06 12.24
CA ALA A 174 -6.57 -21.16 13.18
C ALA A 174 -7.96 -21.42 13.79
N THR A 175 -8.50 -22.62 13.60
CA THR A 175 -9.88 -22.96 14.02
C THR A 175 -9.93 -23.85 15.24
N ARG A 176 -8.87 -24.61 15.51
CA ARG A 176 -8.82 -25.57 16.62
C ARG A 176 -7.40 -25.72 17.14
N ALA A 177 -7.26 -25.90 18.45
CA ALA A 177 -5.99 -26.22 19.08
C ALA A 177 -5.42 -27.55 18.53
N GLY A 178 -4.10 -27.62 18.39
CA GLY A 178 -3.42 -28.78 17.80
C GLY A 178 -2.11 -28.40 17.13
N THR A 179 -1.43 -29.38 16.52
CA THR A 179 -0.23 -29.16 15.73
C THR A 179 -0.48 -29.61 14.30
N THR A 180 -0.14 -28.77 13.32
CA THR A 180 -0.29 -29.10 11.89
C THR A 180 0.89 -28.59 11.08
N GLY A 181 1.14 -29.20 9.94
CA GLY A 181 2.12 -28.74 8.96
C GLY A 181 1.45 -27.92 7.87
N LEU A 182 2.12 -26.87 7.41
CA LEU A 182 1.78 -26.18 6.18
C LEU A 182 2.96 -26.28 5.21
N SER A 183 2.71 -26.77 4.00
CA SER A 183 3.73 -26.92 2.97
C SER A 183 3.31 -26.32 1.63
N ALA A 184 4.31 -25.95 0.83
CA ALA A 184 4.12 -25.44 -0.51
C ALA A 184 5.24 -25.90 -1.44
N ARG A 185 4.93 -25.99 -2.74
CA ARG A 185 5.87 -26.28 -3.82
C ARG A 185 5.96 -25.09 -4.77
N GLY A 186 7.19 -24.61 -4.98
CA GLY A 186 7.52 -23.56 -5.92
C GLY A 186 8.12 -24.15 -7.19
N GLU A 187 7.46 -23.94 -8.33
CA GLU A 187 7.86 -24.47 -9.64
C GLU A 187 8.12 -23.34 -10.64
N LEU A 188 9.08 -23.52 -11.54
CA LEU A 188 9.27 -22.56 -12.64
C LEU A 188 8.24 -22.85 -13.75
N PRO A 189 7.75 -21.83 -14.49
CA PRO A 189 6.85 -22.03 -15.62
C PRO A 189 7.35 -23.05 -16.66
N CYS A 190 8.68 -23.19 -16.81
CA CYS A 190 9.27 -24.17 -17.72
C CYS A 190 9.02 -25.65 -17.31
N HIS A 191 8.56 -25.93 -16.08
CA HIS A 191 8.08 -27.29 -15.74
C HIS A 191 6.80 -27.66 -16.50
N LYS A 192 6.07 -26.66 -17.01
CA LYS A 192 4.85 -26.83 -17.81
C LYS A 192 5.10 -26.78 -19.32
N SER A 193 6.36 -26.62 -19.78
CA SER A 193 6.70 -26.61 -21.21
C SER A 193 6.86 -28.03 -21.77
N THR A 194 6.92 -28.15 -23.10
CA THR A 194 7.17 -29.41 -23.81
C THR A 194 8.43 -29.29 -24.68
N PRO A 195 9.55 -29.98 -24.34
CA PRO A 195 9.74 -30.81 -23.15
C PRO A 195 9.81 -29.98 -21.85
N PRO A 196 9.50 -30.56 -20.69
CA PRO A 196 9.64 -29.87 -19.40
C PRO A 196 11.13 -29.66 -19.08
N CYS A 197 11.45 -28.50 -18.50
CA CYS A 197 12.82 -28.23 -18.05
C CYS A 197 13.18 -29.09 -16.82
N LEU A 198 14.48 -29.34 -16.60
CA LEU A 198 15.00 -30.05 -15.42
C LEU A 198 15.38 -29.09 -14.27
N ALA A 199 14.74 -27.91 -14.21
CA ALA A 199 15.02 -26.94 -13.16
C ALA A 199 14.59 -27.48 -11.77
N PRO A 200 15.22 -27.06 -10.67
CA PRO A 200 14.85 -27.52 -9.34
C PRO A 200 13.51 -26.93 -8.89
N THR A 201 12.69 -27.76 -8.22
CA THR A 201 11.52 -27.33 -7.44
C THR A 201 11.98 -26.85 -6.07
N LEU A 202 11.32 -25.82 -5.53
CA LEU A 202 11.55 -25.34 -4.17
C LEU A 202 10.49 -25.84 -3.22
N GLY A 203 10.91 -26.29 -2.04
CA GLY A 203 10.01 -26.64 -0.95
C GLY A 203 9.91 -25.51 0.08
N PHE A 204 8.71 -25.32 0.61
CA PHE A 204 8.45 -24.56 1.82
C PHE A 204 7.70 -25.47 2.80
N GLN A 205 8.10 -25.48 4.06
CA GLN A 205 7.40 -26.18 5.12
C GLN A 205 7.52 -25.40 6.43
N VAL A 206 6.44 -25.33 7.19
CA VAL A 206 6.41 -24.73 8.53
C VAL A 206 5.51 -25.55 9.44
N THR A 207 5.88 -25.65 10.72
CA THR A 207 5.05 -26.30 11.74
C THR A 207 4.25 -25.24 12.48
N LEU A 208 2.94 -25.42 12.58
CA LEU A 208 2.03 -24.55 13.30
C LEU A 208 1.57 -25.25 14.58
N VAL A 209 1.74 -24.60 15.71
CA VAL A 209 1.23 -25.02 17.02
C VAL A 209 0.13 -24.06 17.42
N ILE A 210 -1.11 -24.54 17.52
CA ILE A 210 -2.28 -23.74 17.88
C ILE A 210 -2.66 -24.06 19.33
N GLU A 211 -2.66 -23.05 20.19
CA GLU A 211 -3.01 -23.13 21.61
C GLU A 211 -4.22 -22.26 22.01
#